data_AF-A0A497K7Q5-F1
#
_entry.id   AF-A0A497K7Q5-F1
#
_cell.length_a   1.000
_cell.length_b   1.000
_cell.length_c   1.000
_cell.angle_alpha   90.00
_cell.angle_beta   90.00
_cell.angle_gamma   90.00
#
_symmetry.space_group_name_H-M   'P 1'
#
loop_
_entity.id
_entity.type
_entity.pdbx_description
1 polymer ?
#
loop_
_entity_poly.entity_id
_entity_poly.type
_entity_poly.pdbx_seq_one_letter_code
_entity_poly.pdbx_strand_id
1 'polypeptide(L)' 'SASMRKIQEEPVAFGLVALILHIVIPEEESGIMELLEERIKGIEGVSQVETLAIGRI' A
#
# COMPACT_ATOMS: atom_id res chain seq x y z
N SER A 1 -3.11 13.96 6.72
CA SER A 1 -1.97 13.08 6.37
C SER A 1 -2.31 11.61 6.55
N ALA A 2 -1.93 10.75 5.60
CA ALA A 2 -2.09 9.30 5.73
C ALA A 2 -1.23 8.73 6.88
N SER A 3 -1.67 7.60 7.46
CA SER A 3 -0.93 6.90 8.53
C SER A 3 -0.91 5.39 8.32
N MET A 4 0.19 4.75 8.71
CA MET A 4 0.37 3.31 8.59
C MET A 4 -0.19 2.59 9.81
N ARG A 5 -1.13 1.67 9.60
CA ARG A 5 -1.82 0.96 10.68
C ARG A 5 -1.23 -0.41 10.97
N LYS A 6 -0.87 -1.15 9.92
CA LYS A 6 -0.34 -2.52 9.99
C LYS A 6 0.51 -2.81 8.75
N ILE A 7 1.57 -3.60 8.95
CA ILE A 7 2.35 -4.23 7.89
C ILE A 7 2.26 -5.75 8.12
N GLN A 8 2.12 -6.51 7.04
CA GLN A 8 2.20 -7.96 7.06
C GLN A 8 3.05 -8.44 5.88
N GLU A 9 3.68 -9.60 6.04
CA GLU A 9 4.47 -10.26 5.01
C GLU A 9 3.81 -11.59 4.65
N GLU A 10 3.59 -11.82 3.36
CA GLU A 10 3.04 -13.07 2.85
C GLU A 10 3.98 -13.68 1.80
N PRO A 11 4.55 -14.87 2.04
CA PRO A 11 5.32 -15.57 1.03
C PRO A 11 4.44 -15.94 -0.17
N VAL A 12 4.87 -15.61 -1.39
CA VAL A 12 4.11 -15.93 -2.61
C VAL A 12 4.72 -17.15 -3.31
N ALA A 13 5.95 -17.02 -3.82
CA ALA A 13 6.75 -18.09 -4.43
C ALA A 13 8.15 -17.57 -4.79
N PHE A 14 9.11 -18.47 -5.10
CA PHE A 14 10.44 -18.12 -5.62
C PHE A 14 11.22 -17.09 -4.78
N GLY A 15 11.01 -17.11 -3.46
CA GLY A 15 11.63 -16.14 -2.53
C GLY A 15 10.99 -14.74 -2.56
N LEU A 16 9.93 -14.53 -3.34
CA LEU A 16 9.15 -13.30 -3.31
C LEU A 16 8.24 -13.25 -2.07
N VAL A 17 8.24 -12.09 -1.43
CA VAL A 17 7.40 -11.79 -0.28
C VAL A 17 6.53 -10.60 -0.65
N ALA A 18 5.22 -10.74 -0.50
CA ALA A 18 4.27 -9.64 -0.64
C ALA A 18 4.19 -8.86 0.68
N LEU A 19 4.30 -7.54 0.59
CA LEU A 19 4.02 -6.64 1.72
C LEU A 19 2.57 -6.18 1.66
N ILE A 20 1.78 -6.55 2.66
CA ILE A 20 0.40 -6.08 2.81
C ILE A 20 0.38 -4.91 3.78
N LEU A 21 0.13 -3.71 3.24
CA LEU A 21 0.08 -2.46 3.98
C LEU A 21 -1.37 -2.05 4.26
N HIS A 22 -1.70 -1.83 5.54
CA HIS A 22 -2.95 -1.20 5.93
C HIS A 22 -2.70 0.27 6.22
N ILE A 23 -3.28 1.14 5.41
CA ILE A 23 -3.05 2.58 5.46
C ILE A 23 -4.39 3.27 5.71
N VAL A 24 -4.39 4.19 6.68
CA VAL A 24 -5.54 5.03 6.98
C VAL A 24 -5.33 6.37 6.30
N ILE A 25 -6.32 6.76 5.50
CA ILE A 25 -6.30 7.98 4.71
C ILE A 25 -7.46 8.88 5.20
N PRO A 26 -7.23 10.18 5.45
CA PRO A 26 -8.31 11.11 5.79
C PRO A 26 -9.26 11.30 4.60
N GLU A 27 -10.58 11.30 4.86
CA GLU A 27 -11.59 11.44 3.80
C GLU A 27 -11.60 12.82 3.15
N GLU A 28 -11.12 13.87 3.84
CA GLU A 28 -11.15 15.24 3.31
C GLU A 28 -10.06 15.51 2.25
N GLU A 29 -9.06 14.63 2.13
CA GLU A 29 -7.93 14.82 1.21
C GLU A 29 -8.06 13.90 -0.02
N SER A 30 -8.52 14.47 -1.14
CA SER A 30 -8.59 13.75 -2.42
C SER A 30 -7.20 13.55 -3.04
N GLY A 31 -7.05 12.47 -3.81
CA GLY A 31 -5.80 12.17 -4.56
C GLY A 31 -4.65 11.61 -3.73
N ILE A 32 -4.81 11.39 -2.42
CA ILE A 32 -3.80 10.70 -1.61
C ILE A 32 -3.55 9.28 -2.14
N MET A 33 -4.57 8.59 -2.63
CA MET A 33 -4.45 7.22 -3.12
C MET A 33 -3.49 7.13 -4.31
N GLU A 34 -3.72 7.93 -5.36
CA GLU A 34 -2.83 8.02 -6.52
C GLU A 34 -1.40 8.40 -6.10
N LEU A 35 -1.24 9.40 -5.22
CA LEU A 35 0.08 9.83 -4.74
C LEU A 35 0.82 8.69 -4.03
N LEU A 36 0.10 7.92 -3.22
CA LEU A 36 0.66 6.80 -2.48
C LEU A 36 1.09 5.68 -3.44
N GLU A 37 0.23 5.31 -4.39
CA GLU A 37 0.56 4.31 -5.40
C GLU A 37 1.78 4.72 -6.24
N GLU A 38 1.84 5.96 -6.73
CA GLU A 38 2.97 6.46 -7.50
C GLU A 38 4.27 6.42 -6.70
N ARG A 39 4.22 6.83 -5.43
CA ARG A 39 5.38 6.80 -4.54
C ARG A 39 5.87 5.38 -4.28
N ILE A 40 4.97 4.43 -4.04
CA ILE A 40 5.35 3.04 -3.78
C ILE A 40 5.90 2.39 -5.06
N LYS A 41 5.28 2.63 -6.22
CA LYS A 41 5.76 2.14 -7.53
C LYS A 41 7.15 2.68 -7.87
N GLY A 42 7.53 3.85 -7.35
CA GLY A 42 8.86 4.44 -7.54
C GLY A 42 9.96 3.87 -6.65
N ILE A 43 9.65 2.98 -5.69
CA ILE A 43 10.64 2.38 -4.79
C ILE A 43 11.38 1.26 -5.53
N GLU A 44 12.71 1.31 -5.54
CA GLU A 44 13.54 0.26 -6.11
C GLU A 44 13.22 -1.11 -5.46
N GLY A 45 12.99 -2.13 -6.29
CA GLY A 45 12.61 -3.46 -5.85
C GLY A 45 11.11 -3.70 -5.73
N VAL A 46 10.26 -2.66 -5.82
CA VAL A 46 8.81 -2.83 -5.97
C VAL A 46 8.49 -3.09 -7.44
N SER A 47 8.08 -4.32 -7.76
CA SER A 47 7.67 -4.69 -9.12
C SER A 47 6.21 -4.39 -9.43
N GLN A 48 5.34 -4.46 -8.42
CA GLN A 48 3.90 -4.29 -8.56
C GLN A 48 3.29 -3.72 -7.27
N VAL A 49 2.26 -2.90 -7.43
CA VAL A 49 1.42 -2.40 -6.35
C VAL A 49 -0.03 -2.64 -6.74
N GLU A 50 -0.81 -3.21 -5.82
CA GLU A 50 -2.21 -3.53 -6.02
C GLU A 50 -3.02 -3.17 -4.78
N THR A 51 -4.21 -2.61 -4.99
CA THR A 51 -5.15 -2.29 -3.93
C THR A 51 -6.04 -3.51 -3.67
N LEU A 52 -5.90 -4.14 -2.50
CA LEU A 52 -6.65 -5.36 -2.16
C LEU A 52 -8.08 -5.07 -1.67
N ALA A 53 -8.26 -4.07 -0.81
CA ALA A 53 -9.55 -3.73 -0.24
C ALA A 53 -9.58 -2.27 0.24
N ILE A 54 -10.76 -1.65 0.15
CA ILE A 54 -11.04 -0.32 0.68
C ILE A 54 -12.21 -0.44 1.65
N GLY A 55 -12.06 0.14 2.84
CA GLY A 55 -13.10 0.19 3.86
C GLY A 55 -12.98 1.46 4.70
N ARG A 56 -14.09 1.86 5.31
CA ARG A 56 -14.13 2.94 6.31
C ARG A 56 -13.93 2.35 7.70
N ILE A 57 -13.22 3.07 8.57
CA ILE A 57 -12.95 2.68 9.96
C ILE A 57 -13.34 3.77 10.94
#